data_AF-A0A9K3KLY1-F1
#
_entry.id   AF-A0A9K3KLY1-F1
#
_cell.length_a   1.000
_cell.length_b   1.000
_cell.length_c   1.000
_cell.angle_alpha   90.00
_cell.angle_beta   90.00
_cell.angle_gamma   90.00
#
_symmetry.space_group_name_H-M   'P 1'
#
loop_
_entity.id
_entity.type
_entity.pdbx_description
1 polymer ?
#
loop_
_entity_poly.entity_id
_entity_poly.type
_entity_poly.pdbx_seq_one_letter_code
_entity_poly.pdbx_strand_id
1 'polypeptide(L)'
;MTKRKDLVADVTDGSDRQTKKKSCVLQPTHNDEIPATCHHLVAILSPAKTLNLDVLEKDKPISWTKPSCDADKRRQVVQAMQKNAQTPATFRKILNVSAALAETAKQYWMDMDLNGRKNHRSKPCIYAFDGVAYKGLDIQTLSKSSVTFLQDHLRIVDPLYGWLRPMDAIEPYRLEMASRGVFGDGKSKNERGTGLAEFWEPAIRTSIEREQSEIEKRRGSNSQIVIVNLASDEYSSAVEWPTSQVVKVVFRHAGRVVPVHAKRARGLMVRYMAEHNIQTLDDLTKFDLEGYIFQPGESSPVPFNTSIDIDSSPVLVFDR
;
A
#
# COMPACT_ATOMS: atom_id res chain seq x y z
N MET A 1 -0.06 96.16 16.88
CA MET A 1 1.11 95.65 16.14
C MET A 1 1.31 94.20 16.54
N THR A 2 1.32 93.16 15.70
CA THR A 2 1.04 92.95 14.28
C THR A 2 0.74 91.44 14.16
N LYS A 3 -0.17 91.04 13.28
CA LYS A 3 -0.46 89.64 12.91
C LYS A 3 -0.01 89.42 11.46
N ARG A 4 0.38 88.16 11.16
CA ARG A 4 0.27 87.45 9.86
C ARG A 4 1.25 87.91 8.74
N LYS A 5 1.69 87.10 7.75
CA LYS A 5 1.15 85.90 7.08
C LYS A 5 2.19 85.33 6.07
N ASP A 6 1.97 84.07 5.65
CA ASP A 6 2.19 83.44 4.32
C ASP A 6 3.60 83.40 3.67
N LEU A 7 4.07 82.24 3.15
CA LEU A 7 4.00 81.87 1.72
C LEU A 7 4.69 80.52 1.36
N VAL A 8 4.21 80.01 0.23
CA VAL A 8 4.47 78.80 -0.58
C VAL A 8 5.91 78.70 -1.14
N ALA A 9 6.38 77.47 -1.42
CA ALA A 9 7.49 77.20 -2.35
C ALA A 9 7.15 76.00 -3.27
N ASP A 10 7.63 76.11 -4.51
CA ASP A 10 7.26 75.35 -5.72
C ASP A 10 8.47 74.54 -6.26
N VAL A 11 8.16 73.36 -6.81
CA VAL A 11 8.81 72.56 -7.89
C VAL A 11 10.35 72.45 -8.00
N THR A 12 10.87 71.22 -8.11
CA THR A 12 11.67 70.77 -9.29
C THR A 12 11.87 69.26 -9.39
N ASP A 13 11.92 68.85 -10.66
CA ASP A 13 11.89 67.58 -11.37
C ASP A 13 13.08 66.62 -11.13
N GLY A 14 12.93 65.32 -11.43
CA GLY A 14 14.05 64.38 -11.32
C GLY A 14 13.81 62.87 -11.46
N SER A 15 13.36 62.41 -12.63
CA SER A 15 13.68 61.10 -13.25
C SER A 15 13.16 59.79 -12.61
N ASP A 16 12.17 59.23 -13.31
CA ASP A 16 11.63 57.88 -13.18
C ASP A 16 12.64 56.81 -13.64
N ARG A 17 13.01 55.88 -12.74
CA ARG A 17 13.65 54.60 -13.10
C ARG A 17 12.86 53.45 -12.50
N GLN A 18 12.16 52.73 -13.39
CA GLN A 18 11.49 51.45 -13.15
C GLN A 18 12.40 50.46 -12.40
N THR A 19 12.02 50.11 -11.18
CA THR A 19 12.57 48.95 -10.46
C THR A 19 11.66 47.74 -10.68
N LYS A 20 12.22 46.73 -11.36
CA LYS A 20 11.61 45.41 -11.53
C LYS A 20 11.33 44.77 -10.17
N LYS A 21 10.05 44.53 -9.86
CA LYS A 21 9.63 43.62 -8.78
C LYS A 21 10.18 42.22 -9.05
N LYS A 22 11.23 41.83 -8.33
CA LYS A 22 11.59 40.42 -8.16
C LYS A 22 10.60 39.82 -7.17
N SER A 23 9.72 38.97 -7.68
CA SER A 23 8.89 38.06 -6.89
C SER A 23 9.80 37.19 -6.04
N CYS A 24 9.78 37.40 -4.72
CA CYS A 24 10.44 36.51 -3.77
C CYS A 24 9.54 35.28 -3.63
N VAL A 25 9.86 34.23 -4.38
CA VAL A 25 9.30 32.90 -4.16
C VAL A 25 9.90 32.41 -2.85
N LEU A 26 9.11 32.47 -1.77
CA LEU A 26 9.44 31.83 -0.51
C LEU A 26 9.56 30.32 -0.78
N GLN A 27 10.78 29.81 -0.78
CA GLN A 27 11.02 28.38 -0.64
C GLN A 27 10.63 27.98 0.78
N PRO A 28 9.86 26.89 0.98
CA PRO A 28 9.65 26.39 2.32
C PRO A 28 10.94 25.70 2.79
N THR A 29 11.71 26.41 3.61
CA THR A 29 12.72 25.80 4.48
C THR A 29 12.01 25.34 5.75
N HIS A 30 11.59 24.08 5.78
CA HIS A 30 11.22 23.42 7.03
C HIS A 30 11.73 21.98 7.01
N ASN A 31 12.93 21.80 7.57
CA ASN A 31 13.31 20.56 8.24
C ASN A 31 12.51 20.48 9.55
N ASP A 32 11.20 20.32 9.46
CA ASP A 32 10.39 20.01 10.63
C ASP A 32 10.48 18.50 10.83
N GLU A 33 11.37 18.10 11.74
CA GLU A 33 11.40 16.74 12.26
C GLU A 33 10.04 16.45 12.90
N ILE A 34 9.21 15.67 12.21
CA ILE A 34 7.93 15.23 12.73
C ILE A 34 8.22 14.25 13.88
N PRO A 35 7.80 14.53 15.12
CA PRO A 35 8.05 13.63 16.25
C PRO A 35 7.45 12.25 15.97
N ALA A 36 8.13 11.18 16.39
CA ALA A 36 7.70 9.80 16.16
C ALA A 36 6.26 9.49 16.63
N THR A 37 5.71 10.31 17.54
CA THR A 37 4.33 10.25 18.05
C THR A 37 3.25 10.71 17.06
N CYS A 38 3.62 11.32 15.93
CA CYS A 38 2.70 11.75 14.87
C CYS A 38 2.56 10.74 13.71
N HIS A 39 3.33 9.65 13.72
CA HIS A 39 3.26 8.66 12.64
C HIS A 39 2.10 7.67 12.82
N HIS A 40 1.47 7.30 11.71
CA HIS A 40 0.48 6.24 11.62
C HIS A 40 1.04 5.09 10.78
N LEU A 41 1.38 3.98 11.42
CA LEU A 41 1.97 2.84 10.73
C LEU A 41 0.93 2.10 9.89
N VAL A 42 1.23 1.82 8.62
CA VAL A 42 0.41 0.98 7.75
C VAL A 42 1.29 -0.11 7.16
N ALA A 43 1.08 -1.36 7.56
CA ALA A 43 1.72 -2.50 6.92
C ALA A 43 1.09 -2.75 5.54
N ILE A 44 1.93 -3.07 4.54
CA ILE A 44 1.47 -3.62 3.26
C ILE A 44 1.86 -5.09 3.14
N LEU A 45 0.93 -5.92 2.66
CA LEU A 45 1.15 -7.35 2.45
C LEU A 45 0.72 -7.76 1.03
N SER A 46 1.38 -8.79 0.49
CA SER A 46 0.95 -9.42 -0.76
C SER A 46 -0.31 -10.29 -0.56
N PRO A 47 -1.17 -10.46 -1.57
CA PRO A 47 -2.27 -11.43 -1.56
C PRO A 47 -1.72 -12.87 -1.62
N ALA A 48 -2.62 -13.84 -1.47
CA ALA A 48 -2.32 -15.25 -1.71
C ALA A 48 -2.96 -15.76 -2.99
N LYS A 49 -2.28 -16.69 -3.68
CA LYS A 49 -2.81 -17.35 -4.89
C LYS A 49 -3.94 -18.34 -4.59
N THR A 50 -3.94 -18.88 -3.38
CA THR A 50 -4.96 -19.83 -2.90
C THR A 50 -5.93 -19.05 -2.03
N LEU A 51 -7.22 -19.37 -2.18
CA LEU A 51 -8.30 -18.75 -1.42
C LEU A 51 -9.00 -19.81 -0.57
N ASN A 52 -9.27 -19.50 0.69
CA ASN A 52 -10.20 -20.22 1.53
C ASN A 52 -11.62 -19.74 1.22
N LEU A 53 -12.39 -20.58 0.53
CA LEU A 53 -13.77 -20.31 0.13
C LEU A 53 -14.81 -20.91 1.09
N ASP A 54 -14.37 -21.46 2.22
CA ASP A 54 -15.27 -22.02 3.23
C ASP A 54 -16.14 -20.91 3.84
N VAL A 55 -17.34 -21.29 4.27
CA VAL A 55 -18.29 -20.38 4.90
C VAL A 55 -17.65 -19.79 6.15
N LEU A 56 -17.62 -18.46 6.23
CA LEU A 56 -17.17 -17.77 7.44
C LEU A 56 -18.23 -17.96 8.52
N GLU A 57 -17.83 -18.48 9.68
CA GLU A 57 -18.72 -18.61 10.83
C GLU A 57 -19.32 -17.25 11.21
N LYS A 58 -20.61 -17.23 11.56
CA LYS A 58 -21.40 -16.00 11.78
C LYS A 58 -20.90 -15.14 12.94
N ASP A 59 -20.06 -15.71 13.81
CA ASP A 59 -19.71 -15.13 15.10
C ASP A 59 -18.40 -14.32 15.04
N LYS A 60 -17.75 -14.23 13.86
CA LYS A 60 -16.52 -13.46 13.69
C LYS A 60 -16.81 -11.96 13.64
N PRO A 61 -16.31 -11.18 14.60
CA PRO A 61 -16.85 -9.84 14.83
C PRO A 61 -16.02 -8.80 14.08
N ILE A 62 -16.44 -8.39 12.89
CA ILE A 62 -16.36 -7.02 12.33
C ILE A 62 -17.23 -6.99 11.06
N SER A 63 -17.97 -5.89 10.88
CA SER A 63 -18.77 -5.66 9.68
C SER A 63 -17.89 -5.67 8.43
N TRP A 64 -18.32 -6.41 7.41
CA TRP A 64 -17.62 -6.43 6.13
C TRP A 64 -17.66 -5.03 5.51
N THR A 65 -16.55 -4.61 4.93
CA THR A 65 -16.46 -3.39 4.15
C THR A 65 -16.50 -3.70 2.66
N LYS A 66 -16.69 -2.66 1.84
CA LYS A 66 -16.55 -2.77 0.38
C LYS A 66 -15.17 -2.24 0.00
N PRO A 67 -14.47 -2.87 -0.97
CA PRO A 67 -13.26 -2.32 -1.54
C PRO A 67 -13.45 -0.86 -1.95
N SER A 68 -12.53 0.03 -1.55
CA SER A 68 -12.49 1.44 -1.98
C SER A 68 -11.70 1.62 -3.28
N CYS A 69 -11.66 0.58 -4.11
CA CYS A 69 -10.86 0.53 -5.34
C CYS A 69 -11.44 1.44 -6.43
N ASP A 70 -10.60 1.82 -7.39
CA ASP A 70 -11.03 2.42 -8.65
C ASP A 70 -11.91 1.41 -9.41
N ALA A 71 -13.22 1.69 -9.44
CA ALA A 71 -14.22 0.78 -9.98
C ALA A 71 -14.08 0.59 -11.50
N ASP A 72 -13.62 1.60 -12.23
CA ASP A 72 -13.43 1.53 -13.68
C ASP A 72 -12.17 0.74 -14.03
N LYS A 73 -11.08 0.91 -13.28
CA LYS A 73 -9.90 0.06 -13.42
C LYS A 73 -10.19 -1.40 -13.08
N ARG A 74 -10.93 -1.66 -11.98
CA ARG A 74 -11.38 -3.02 -11.64
C ARG A 74 -12.18 -3.61 -12.81
N ARG A 75 -13.16 -2.86 -13.34
CA ARG A 75 -13.99 -3.28 -14.48
C ARG A 75 -13.13 -3.65 -15.70
N GLN A 76 -12.12 -2.85 -16.03
CA GLN A 76 -11.20 -3.12 -17.14
C GLN A 76 -10.43 -4.44 -16.94
N VAL A 77 -9.90 -4.69 -15.73
CA VAL A 77 -9.22 -5.96 -15.42
C VAL A 77 -10.17 -7.14 -15.57
N VAL A 78 -11.40 -7.04 -15.03
CA VAL A 78 -12.40 -8.12 -15.14
C VAL A 78 -12.76 -8.40 -16.59
N GLN A 79 -13.06 -7.36 -17.39
CA GLN A 79 -13.39 -7.50 -18.81
C GLN A 79 -12.23 -8.14 -19.60
N ALA A 80 -11.00 -7.70 -19.34
CA ALA A 80 -9.81 -8.26 -19.95
C ALA A 80 -9.65 -9.75 -19.61
N MET A 81 -9.80 -10.12 -18.34
CA MET A 81 -9.70 -11.51 -17.90
C MET A 81 -10.83 -12.39 -18.43
N GLN A 82 -12.07 -11.89 -18.48
CA GLN A 82 -13.21 -12.59 -19.07
C GLN A 82 -13.03 -12.83 -20.57
N LYS A 83 -12.50 -11.85 -21.31
CA LYS A 83 -12.13 -11.99 -22.73
C LYS A 83 -11.04 -13.03 -22.92
N ASN A 84 -9.95 -12.94 -22.16
CA ASN A 84 -8.83 -13.88 -22.26
C ASN A 84 -9.25 -15.32 -21.93
N ALA A 85 -10.18 -15.50 -20.98
CA ALA A 85 -10.73 -16.80 -20.60
C ALA A 85 -11.53 -17.50 -21.71
N GLN A 86 -11.93 -16.80 -22.78
CA GLN A 86 -12.51 -17.40 -23.97
C GLN A 86 -11.48 -18.19 -24.81
N THR A 87 -10.19 -17.94 -24.61
CA THR A 87 -9.10 -18.66 -25.30
C THR A 87 -8.26 -19.42 -24.27
N PRO A 88 -8.52 -20.73 -24.02
CA PRO A 88 -7.90 -21.49 -22.92
C PRO A 88 -6.37 -21.45 -22.89
N ALA A 89 -5.71 -21.49 -24.06
CA ALA A 89 -4.26 -21.43 -24.17
C ALA A 89 -3.70 -20.07 -23.69
N THR A 90 -4.33 -18.96 -24.10
CA THR A 90 -3.97 -17.60 -23.67
C THR A 90 -4.19 -17.43 -22.17
N PHE A 91 -5.37 -17.82 -21.68
CA PHE A 91 -5.73 -17.71 -20.27
C PHE A 91 -4.77 -18.49 -19.36
N ARG A 92 -4.45 -19.74 -19.73
CA ARG A 92 -3.47 -20.56 -19.01
C ARG A 92 -2.09 -19.92 -18.98
N LYS A 93 -1.67 -19.28 -20.07
CA LYS A 93 -0.39 -18.58 -20.18
C LYS A 93 -0.34 -17.33 -19.28
N ILE A 94 -1.41 -16.52 -19.28
CA ILE A 94 -1.52 -15.32 -18.41
C ILE A 94 -1.41 -15.72 -16.94
N LEU A 95 -2.17 -16.75 -16.54
CA LEU A 95 -2.19 -17.21 -15.16
C LEU A 95 -0.96 -18.05 -14.76
N ASN A 96 -0.20 -18.55 -15.74
CA ASN A 96 0.93 -19.46 -15.54
C ASN A 96 0.61 -20.67 -14.64
N VAL A 97 -0.44 -21.41 -14.99
CA VAL A 97 -0.93 -22.56 -14.21
C VAL A 97 -1.21 -23.80 -15.07
N SER A 98 -1.54 -24.93 -14.42
CA SER A 98 -2.03 -26.14 -15.09
C SER A 98 -3.38 -25.91 -15.78
N ALA A 99 -3.74 -26.78 -16.72
CA ALA A 99 -5.03 -26.70 -17.43
C ALA A 99 -6.22 -26.80 -16.46
N ALA A 100 -6.17 -27.73 -15.50
CA ALA A 100 -7.23 -27.91 -14.50
C ALA A 100 -7.44 -26.66 -13.63
N LEU A 101 -6.33 -26.00 -13.24
CA LEU A 101 -6.40 -24.80 -12.42
C LEU A 101 -6.86 -23.57 -13.23
N ALA A 102 -6.51 -23.51 -14.51
CA ALA A 102 -7.03 -22.50 -15.43
C ALA A 102 -8.55 -22.64 -15.62
N GLU A 103 -9.08 -23.86 -15.73
CA GLU A 103 -10.54 -24.06 -15.84
C GLU A 103 -11.26 -23.63 -14.56
N THR A 104 -10.72 -23.97 -13.39
CA THR A 104 -11.27 -23.50 -12.11
C THR A 104 -11.26 -21.97 -12.02
N ALA A 105 -10.12 -21.34 -12.35
CA ALA A 105 -10.00 -19.88 -12.34
C ALA A 105 -10.94 -19.22 -13.37
N LYS A 106 -11.16 -19.84 -14.54
CA LYS A 106 -12.10 -19.33 -15.54
C LYS A 106 -13.51 -19.19 -14.97
N GLN A 107 -13.98 -20.18 -14.22
CA GLN A 107 -15.30 -20.10 -13.58
C GLN A 107 -15.41 -18.91 -12.64
N TYR A 108 -14.36 -18.63 -11.84
CA TYR A 108 -14.34 -17.44 -10.99
C TYR A 108 -14.53 -16.13 -11.76
N TRP A 109 -13.90 -15.98 -12.93
CA TRP A 109 -14.06 -14.77 -13.75
C TRP A 109 -15.41 -14.71 -14.46
N MET A 110 -15.96 -15.84 -14.90
CA MET A 110 -17.29 -15.89 -15.54
C MET A 110 -18.41 -15.61 -14.54
N ASP A 111 -18.25 -16.02 -13.28
CA ASP A 111 -19.20 -15.76 -12.19
C ASP A 111 -19.19 -14.29 -11.71
N MET A 112 -18.14 -13.52 -12.04
CA MET A 112 -17.96 -12.16 -11.55
C MET A 112 -18.88 -11.16 -12.29
N ASP A 113 -19.84 -10.57 -11.57
CA ASP A 113 -20.79 -9.61 -12.14
C ASP A 113 -20.22 -8.19 -12.19
N LEU A 114 -20.12 -7.66 -13.41
CA LEU A 114 -19.70 -6.27 -13.67
C LEU A 114 -20.73 -5.24 -13.19
N ASN A 115 -21.98 -5.64 -12.92
CA ASN A 115 -23.05 -4.77 -12.45
C ASN A 115 -23.14 -4.70 -10.92
N GLY A 116 -22.22 -5.36 -10.20
CA GLY A 116 -22.06 -5.20 -8.76
C GLY A 116 -23.09 -5.97 -7.92
N ARG A 117 -23.77 -6.99 -8.47
CA ARG A 117 -24.50 -7.94 -7.62
C ARG A 117 -23.49 -8.75 -6.82
N LYS A 118 -23.70 -8.84 -5.50
CA LYS A 118 -22.84 -9.67 -4.65
C LYS A 118 -22.95 -11.13 -5.08
N ASN A 119 -21.81 -11.70 -5.42
CA ASN A 119 -21.65 -13.15 -5.50
C ASN A 119 -21.83 -13.75 -4.08
N HIS A 120 -22.52 -14.88 -3.97
CA HIS A 120 -22.69 -15.63 -2.71
C HIS A 120 -21.37 -16.13 -2.10
N ARG A 121 -20.27 -16.08 -2.84
CA ARG A 121 -18.91 -16.49 -2.45
C ARG A 121 -18.01 -15.33 -2.03
N SER A 122 -18.53 -14.09 -1.99
CA SER A 122 -17.72 -12.97 -1.52
C SER A 122 -17.33 -13.16 -0.05
N LYS A 123 -16.08 -12.83 0.29
CA LYS A 123 -15.52 -13.00 1.64
C LYS A 123 -14.52 -11.88 1.93
N PRO A 124 -14.41 -11.39 3.19
CA PRO A 124 -13.41 -10.39 3.51
C PRO A 124 -12.00 -10.90 3.20
N CYS A 125 -11.17 -10.08 2.56
CA CYS A 125 -9.92 -10.52 1.95
C CYS A 125 -8.95 -11.18 2.94
N ILE A 126 -8.90 -10.70 4.18
CA ILE A 126 -8.02 -11.26 5.23
C ILE A 126 -8.38 -12.69 5.63
N TYR A 127 -9.66 -13.08 5.48
CA TYR A 127 -10.15 -14.44 5.71
C TYR A 127 -10.19 -15.28 4.42
N ALA A 128 -10.12 -14.64 3.26
CA ALA A 128 -10.16 -15.31 1.97
C ALA A 128 -8.77 -15.75 1.53
N PHE A 129 -7.74 -14.91 1.67
CA PHE A 129 -6.38 -15.28 1.27
C PHE A 129 -5.81 -16.38 2.16
N ASP A 130 -5.40 -17.50 1.56
CA ASP A 130 -4.80 -18.64 2.24
C ASP A 130 -3.45 -18.96 1.60
N GLY A 131 -2.37 -18.58 2.26
CA GLY A 131 -1.01 -18.80 1.79
C GLY A 131 -0.02 -18.73 2.94
N VAL A 132 1.26 -18.95 2.66
CA VAL A 132 2.30 -19.05 3.70
C VAL A 132 2.34 -17.82 4.62
N ALA A 133 2.16 -16.61 4.08
CA ALA A 133 2.03 -15.38 4.88
C ALA A 133 0.77 -15.38 5.74
N TYR A 134 -0.40 -15.71 5.18
CA TYR A 134 -1.67 -15.74 5.91
C TYR A 134 -1.72 -16.86 6.96
N LYS A 135 -0.95 -17.94 6.78
CA LYS A 135 -0.70 -18.97 7.81
C LYS A 135 0.26 -18.53 8.91
N GLY A 136 1.10 -17.52 8.64
CA GLY A 136 1.89 -16.84 9.67
C GLY A 136 1.05 -15.82 10.44
N LEU A 137 0.15 -15.12 9.74
CA LEU A 137 -0.82 -14.21 10.36
C LEU A 137 -1.81 -14.96 11.26
N ASP A 138 -2.32 -16.09 10.75
CA ASP A 138 -3.32 -16.94 11.40
C ASP A 138 -4.53 -16.14 11.91
N ILE A 139 -5.24 -15.50 10.98
CA ILE A 139 -6.36 -14.60 11.26
C ILE A 139 -7.47 -15.26 12.10
N GLN A 140 -7.58 -16.58 12.03
CA GLN A 140 -8.66 -17.30 12.70
C GLN A 140 -8.52 -17.28 14.23
N THR A 141 -7.30 -17.10 14.74
CA THR A 141 -6.98 -17.08 16.17
C THR A 141 -6.90 -15.66 16.76
N LEU A 142 -7.01 -14.62 15.92
CA LEU A 142 -6.93 -13.23 16.37
C LEU A 142 -8.21 -12.75 17.05
N SER A 143 -8.03 -11.93 18.09
CA SER A 143 -9.11 -11.27 18.81
C SER A 143 -9.82 -10.21 17.95
N LYS A 144 -11.04 -9.83 18.34
CA LYS A 144 -11.79 -8.72 17.70
C LYS A 144 -10.99 -7.42 17.63
N SER A 145 -10.31 -7.06 18.71
CA SER A 145 -9.49 -5.84 18.79
C SER A 145 -8.31 -5.92 17.83
N SER A 146 -7.66 -7.08 17.72
CA SER A 146 -6.57 -7.29 16.76
C SER A 146 -7.06 -7.18 15.31
N VAL A 147 -8.22 -7.74 14.97
CA VAL A 147 -8.79 -7.58 13.61
C VAL A 147 -9.21 -6.12 13.35
N THR A 148 -9.72 -5.41 14.37
CA THR A 148 -10.04 -3.98 14.27
C THR A 148 -8.78 -3.15 14.04
N PHE A 149 -7.69 -3.46 14.76
CA PHE A 149 -6.38 -2.84 14.54
C PHE A 149 -5.92 -3.07 13.09
N LEU A 150 -5.96 -4.32 12.61
CA LEU A 150 -5.57 -4.62 11.22
C LEU A 150 -6.39 -3.81 10.21
N GLN A 151 -7.67 -3.60 10.46
CA GLN A 151 -8.51 -2.81 9.55
C GLN A 151 -7.98 -1.39 9.33
N ASP A 152 -7.34 -0.78 10.33
CA ASP A 152 -6.75 0.56 10.26
C ASP A 152 -5.26 0.55 9.87
N HIS A 153 -4.54 -0.55 10.16
CA HIS A 153 -3.07 -0.64 10.06
C HIS A 153 -2.52 -1.65 9.03
N LEU A 154 -3.37 -2.36 8.28
CA LEU A 154 -2.94 -3.31 7.24
C LEU A 154 -3.61 -3.00 5.90
N ARG A 155 -2.85 -3.11 4.81
CA ARG A 155 -3.34 -3.07 3.44
C ARG A 155 -2.79 -4.22 2.61
N ILE A 156 -3.62 -4.76 1.72
CA ILE A 156 -3.24 -5.81 0.78
C ILE A 156 -3.14 -5.17 -0.61
N VAL A 157 -1.95 -5.27 -1.23
CA VAL A 157 -1.71 -4.72 -2.57
C VAL A 157 -2.14 -5.74 -3.62
N ASP A 158 -3.23 -5.47 -4.31
CA ASP A 158 -4.00 -6.49 -5.02
C ASP A 158 -4.06 -6.26 -6.54
N PRO A 159 -3.92 -7.29 -7.39
CA PRO A 159 -3.87 -7.12 -8.84
C PRO A 159 -5.24 -6.92 -9.50
N LEU A 160 -6.34 -7.09 -8.75
CA LEU A 160 -7.71 -6.87 -9.22
C LEU A 160 -8.37 -5.65 -8.53
N TYR A 161 -8.02 -5.42 -7.26
CA TYR A 161 -8.63 -4.36 -6.45
C TYR A 161 -7.66 -3.21 -6.14
N GLY A 162 -6.37 -3.33 -6.46
CA GLY A 162 -5.35 -2.30 -6.21
C GLY A 162 -4.95 -2.23 -4.74
N TRP A 163 -5.85 -1.73 -3.90
CA TRP A 163 -5.60 -1.42 -2.49
C TRP A 163 -6.77 -1.88 -1.61
N LEU A 164 -6.55 -2.93 -0.84
CA LEU A 164 -7.58 -3.57 -0.01
C LEU A 164 -7.33 -3.38 1.48
N ARG A 165 -8.39 -3.15 2.24
CA ARG A 165 -8.41 -3.31 3.69
C ARG A 165 -8.80 -4.74 4.07
N PRO A 166 -8.38 -5.24 5.24
CA PRO A 166 -8.64 -6.62 5.68
C PRO A 166 -10.09 -7.08 5.54
N MET A 167 -11.04 -6.21 5.88
CA MET A 167 -12.46 -6.53 5.89
C MET A 167 -13.19 -6.23 4.56
N ASP A 168 -12.46 -5.76 3.53
CA ASP A 168 -13.04 -5.55 2.22
C ASP A 168 -13.41 -6.90 1.59
N ALA A 169 -14.69 -7.05 1.23
CA ALA A 169 -15.20 -8.27 0.63
C ALA A 169 -14.70 -8.41 -0.83
N ILE A 170 -13.97 -9.48 -1.10
CA ILE A 170 -13.50 -9.84 -2.44
C ILE A 170 -14.28 -11.03 -2.98
N GLU A 171 -14.41 -11.07 -4.30
CA GLU A 171 -14.91 -12.25 -5.02
C GLU A 171 -13.73 -13.20 -5.30
N PRO A 172 -13.96 -14.51 -5.40
CA PRO A 172 -12.91 -15.43 -5.79
C PRO A 172 -12.31 -15.04 -7.14
N TYR A 173 -10.99 -15.07 -7.25
CA TYR A 173 -10.28 -14.85 -8.50
C TYR A 173 -8.90 -15.50 -8.43
N ARG A 174 -8.19 -15.57 -9.56
CA ARG A 174 -6.76 -15.86 -9.58
C ARG A 174 -6.08 -14.92 -10.56
N LEU A 175 -5.17 -14.09 -10.06
CA LEU A 175 -4.34 -13.17 -10.83
C LEU A 175 -3.14 -12.79 -9.97
N GLU A 176 -1.97 -12.63 -10.59
CA GLU A 176 -0.75 -12.17 -9.93
C GLU A 176 -0.33 -10.83 -10.52
N MET A 177 0.35 -9.99 -9.74
CA MET A 177 0.76 -8.66 -10.19
C MET A 177 1.75 -8.73 -11.37
N ALA A 178 2.58 -9.77 -11.42
CA ALA A 178 3.49 -10.05 -12.52
C ALA A 178 2.84 -10.63 -13.79
N SER A 179 1.51 -10.86 -13.79
CA SER A 179 0.82 -11.47 -14.93
C SER A 179 0.97 -10.60 -16.18
N ARG A 180 1.49 -11.17 -17.26
CA ARG A 180 1.68 -10.47 -18.55
C ARG A 180 0.56 -10.81 -19.52
N GLY A 181 0.25 -9.88 -20.41
CA GLY A 181 -0.76 -10.08 -21.46
C GLY A 181 -2.21 -9.96 -20.99
N VAL A 182 -2.45 -9.34 -19.83
CA VAL A 182 -3.81 -9.08 -19.35
C VAL A 182 -4.54 -8.15 -20.33
N PHE A 183 -3.93 -7.03 -20.71
CA PHE A 183 -4.56 -6.02 -21.58
C PHE A 183 -4.23 -6.15 -23.09
N GLY A 184 -3.52 -7.20 -23.53
CA GLY A 184 -3.09 -7.36 -24.93
C GLY A 184 -2.33 -8.66 -25.22
N ASP A 185 -2.01 -8.93 -26.49
CA ASP A 185 -1.49 -10.22 -26.97
C ASP A 185 0.00 -10.50 -26.66
N GLY A 186 0.69 -9.51 -26.08
CA GLY A 186 2.10 -9.61 -25.67
C GLY A 186 3.09 -9.79 -26.83
N LYS A 187 2.70 -9.47 -28.08
CA LYS A 187 3.52 -9.69 -29.29
C LYS A 187 4.07 -8.42 -29.93
N SER A 188 3.57 -7.24 -29.61
CA SER A 188 4.13 -5.98 -30.13
C SER A 188 5.37 -5.58 -29.32
N LYS A 189 6.55 -5.63 -29.94
CA LYS A 189 7.81 -5.15 -29.33
C LYS A 189 7.82 -3.64 -29.07
N ASN A 190 6.87 -2.89 -29.65
CA ASN A 190 6.78 -1.44 -29.58
C ASN A 190 5.61 -0.92 -28.74
N GLU A 191 4.73 -1.81 -28.25
CA GLU A 191 3.73 -1.50 -27.23
C GLU A 191 4.01 -2.42 -26.05
N ARG A 192 4.85 -1.97 -25.11
CA ARG A 192 4.90 -2.58 -23.79
C ARG A 192 3.51 -2.41 -23.20
N GLY A 193 2.66 -3.43 -23.32
CA GLY A 193 1.38 -3.45 -22.63
C GLY A 193 1.66 -3.20 -21.16
N THR A 194 1.07 -2.14 -20.61
CA THR A 194 1.25 -1.69 -19.23
C THR A 194 1.08 -2.89 -18.29
N GLY A 195 2.11 -3.17 -17.48
CA GLY A 195 2.01 -4.22 -16.46
C GLY A 195 0.91 -3.92 -15.46
N LEU A 196 0.41 -4.91 -14.72
CA LEU A 196 -0.61 -4.64 -13.70
C LEU A 196 -0.12 -3.67 -12.62
N ALA A 197 1.17 -3.71 -12.26
CA ALA A 197 1.75 -2.78 -11.29
C ALA A 197 1.64 -1.33 -11.78
N GLU A 198 2.17 -1.04 -12.96
CA GLU A 198 2.08 0.28 -13.62
C GLU A 198 0.62 0.71 -13.84
N PHE A 199 -0.27 -0.25 -14.15
CA PHE A 199 -1.68 0.03 -14.35
C PHE A 199 -2.38 0.46 -13.05
N TRP A 200 -2.05 -0.18 -11.92
CA TRP A 200 -2.68 0.10 -10.63
C TRP A 200 -2.04 1.25 -9.86
N GLU A 201 -0.77 1.54 -10.11
CA GLU A 201 0.01 2.53 -9.35
C GLU A 201 -0.69 3.88 -9.18
N PRO A 202 -1.28 4.52 -10.23
CA PRO A 202 -1.98 5.79 -10.03
C PRO A 202 -3.17 5.69 -9.06
N ALA A 203 -3.94 4.60 -9.12
CA ALA A 203 -5.12 4.42 -8.26
C ALA A 203 -4.75 4.03 -6.83
N ILE A 204 -3.65 3.29 -6.66
CA ILE A 204 -3.08 2.99 -5.34
C ILE A 204 -2.61 4.30 -4.70
N ARG A 205 -1.84 5.13 -5.42
CA ARG A 205 -1.37 6.44 -4.96
C ARG A 205 -2.53 7.32 -4.44
N THR A 206 -3.58 7.48 -5.25
CA THR A 206 -4.78 8.23 -4.84
C THR A 206 -5.47 7.64 -3.60
N SER A 207 -5.41 6.31 -3.42
CA SER A 207 -5.96 5.67 -2.23
C SER A 207 -5.15 6.00 -0.98
N ILE A 208 -3.82 5.99 -1.07
CA ILE A 208 -2.94 6.34 0.05
C ILE A 208 -3.07 7.83 0.40
N GLU A 209 -3.11 8.73 -0.59
CA GLU A 209 -3.33 10.17 -0.37
C GLU A 209 -4.66 10.46 0.35
N ARG A 210 -5.71 9.70 0.00
CA ARG A 210 -7.00 9.78 0.70
C ARG A 210 -6.88 9.33 2.16
N GLU A 211 -6.22 8.20 2.40
CA GLU A 211 -6.00 7.71 3.76
C GLU A 211 -5.15 8.67 4.60
N GLN A 212 -4.11 9.27 4.00
CA GLN A 212 -3.29 10.31 4.61
C GLN A 212 -4.16 11.49 5.05
N SER A 213 -5.02 11.98 4.16
CA SER A 213 -5.96 13.07 4.48
C SER A 213 -6.95 12.69 5.59
N GLU A 214 -7.39 11.43 5.66
CA GLU A 214 -8.26 10.94 6.75
C GLU A 214 -7.52 10.82 8.08
N ILE A 215 -6.24 10.46 8.06
CA ILE A 215 -5.38 10.39 9.24
C ILE A 215 -5.10 11.80 9.78
N GLU A 216 -4.78 12.76 8.92
CA GLU A 216 -4.61 14.17 9.30
C GLU A 216 -5.87 14.73 9.99
N LYS A 217 -7.06 14.41 9.49
CA LYS A 217 -8.33 14.81 10.11
C LYS A 217 -8.54 14.17 11.48
N ARG A 218 -8.14 12.91 11.67
CA ARG A 218 -8.34 12.15 12.91
C ARG A 218 -7.29 12.45 13.98
N ARG A 219 -6.05 12.73 13.58
CA ARG A 219 -4.88 12.77 14.46
C ARG A 219 -4.14 14.13 14.45
N GLY A 220 -4.53 15.05 13.57
CA GLY A 220 -3.95 16.38 13.41
C GLY A 220 -3.06 16.51 12.16
N SER A 221 -2.93 17.74 11.64
CA SER A 221 -2.31 18.04 10.34
C SER A 221 -0.84 17.62 10.20
N ASN A 222 -0.13 17.39 11.31
CA ASN A 222 1.26 16.94 11.29
C ASN A 222 1.39 15.41 11.27
N SER A 223 0.27 14.68 11.20
CA SER A 223 0.29 13.22 11.17
C SER A 223 0.70 12.71 9.79
N GLN A 224 1.46 11.63 9.73
CA GLN A 224 1.93 11.05 8.46
C GLN A 224 1.82 9.53 8.48
N ILE A 225 1.43 8.94 7.35
CA ILE A 225 1.51 7.50 7.12
C ILE A 225 2.99 7.11 7.01
N VAL A 226 3.36 6.03 7.69
CA VAL A 226 4.60 5.31 7.45
C VAL A 226 4.27 3.89 7.01
N ILE A 227 4.67 3.54 5.79
CA ILE A 227 4.41 2.24 5.19
C ILE A 227 5.44 1.24 5.70
N VAL A 228 5.00 0.17 6.36
CA VAL A 228 5.83 -0.98 6.71
C VAL A 228 5.70 -2.01 5.58
N ASN A 229 6.70 -2.08 4.70
CA ASN A 229 6.67 -2.95 3.54
C ASN A 229 6.99 -4.41 3.90
N LEU A 230 5.92 -5.20 4.04
CA LEU A 230 5.93 -6.66 4.22
C LEU A 230 5.47 -7.39 2.95
N ALA A 231 5.23 -6.69 1.85
CA ALA A 231 4.90 -7.29 0.57
C ALA A 231 6.18 -7.82 -0.13
N SER A 232 6.03 -8.70 -1.12
CA SER A 232 7.14 -8.96 -2.05
C SER A 232 7.33 -7.81 -3.01
N ASP A 233 8.54 -7.68 -3.55
CA ASP A 233 8.90 -6.63 -4.51
C ASP A 233 7.95 -6.61 -5.73
N GLU A 234 7.42 -7.77 -6.16
CA GLU A 234 6.40 -7.89 -7.22
C GLU A 234 5.14 -7.05 -6.96
N TYR A 235 4.69 -6.99 -5.71
CA TYR A 235 3.46 -6.28 -5.33
C TYR A 235 3.77 -4.87 -4.86
N SER A 236 4.84 -4.67 -4.08
CA SER A 236 5.21 -3.33 -3.61
C SER A 236 5.67 -2.41 -4.75
N SER A 237 6.04 -2.94 -5.92
CA SER A 237 6.33 -2.13 -7.11
C SER A 237 5.12 -1.36 -7.65
N ALA A 238 3.90 -1.73 -7.25
CA ALA A 238 2.67 -0.98 -7.59
C ALA A 238 2.40 0.18 -6.61
N VAL A 239 3.26 0.37 -5.61
CA VAL A 239 3.10 1.38 -4.56
C VAL A 239 4.20 2.43 -4.71
N GLU A 240 3.91 3.52 -5.41
CA GLU A 240 4.80 4.70 -5.42
C GLU A 240 4.49 5.59 -4.21
N TRP A 241 5.46 5.74 -3.32
CA TRP A 241 5.37 6.57 -2.11
C TRP A 241 6.73 7.18 -1.78
N PRO A 242 6.81 8.34 -1.09
CA PRO A 242 8.08 8.89 -0.64
C PRO A 242 8.92 7.84 0.09
N THR A 243 10.13 7.58 -0.41
CA THR A 243 11.05 6.55 0.10
C THR A 243 11.33 6.71 1.58
N SER A 244 11.39 7.94 2.07
CA SER A 244 11.55 8.32 3.47
C SER A 244 10.42 7.85 4.39
N GLN A 245 9.25 7.52 3.84
CA GLN A 245 8.08 7.05 4.57
C GLN A 245 7.81 5.55 4.36
N VAL A 246 8.73 4.82 3.72
CA VAL A 246 8.60 3.37 3.50
C VAL A 246 9.72 2.63 4.22
N VAL A 247 9.36 1.72 5.12
CA VAL A 247 10.29 0.87 5.86
C VAL A 247 10.23 -0.54 5.30
N LYS A 248 11.31 -1.01 4.68
CA LYS A 248 11.41 -2.39 4.20
C LYS A 248 11.78 -3.31 5.36
N VAL A 249 11.08 -4.42 5.52
CA VAL A 249 11.43 -5.43 6.53
C VAL A 249 11.96 -6.70 5.83
N VAL A 250 13.15 -7.12 6.25
CA VAL A 250 13.87 -8.27 5.69
C VAL A 250 13.97 -9.35 6.74
N PHE A 251 13.53 -10.56 6.38
CA PHE A 251 13.61 -11.74 7.23
C PHE A 251 14.59 -12.74 6.63
N ARG A 252 15.54 -13.19 7.44
CA ARG A 252 16.57 -14.18 7.10
C ARG A 252 16.43 -15.45 7.93
N HIS A 253 17.02 -16.52 7.44
CA HIS A 253 17.20 -17.74 8.18
C HIS A 253 18.65 -18.20 8.03
N ALA A 254 19.40 -18.22 9.13
CA ALA A 254 20.85 -18.42 9.17
C ALA A 254 21.60 -17.50 8.18
N GLY A 255 21.36 -16.19 8.25
CA GLY A 255 22.08 -15.17 7.47
C GLY A 255 21.61 -15.00 6.02
N ARG A 256 20.62 -15.78 5.55
CA ARG A 256 20.13 -15.72 4.15
C ARG A 256 18.61 -15.58 4.05
N VAL A 257 18.14 -14.88 3.03
CA VAL A 257 16.70 -14.79 2.74
C VAL A 257 16.22 -16.09 2.11
N VAL A 258 15.45 -16.88 2.86
CA VAL A 258 14.77 -18.07 2.34
C VAL A 258 13.31 -17.70 2.03
N PRO A 259 12.85 -17.73 0.76
CA PRO A 259 11.56 -17.13 0.38
C PRO A 259 10.34 -17.64 1.14
N VAL A 260 10.28 -18.93 1.47
CA VAL A 260 9.15 -19.50 2.22
C VAL A 260 9.14 -18.99 3.66
N HIS A 261 10.29 -18.97 4.34
CA HIS A 261 10.42 -18.43 5.69
C HIS A 261 10.15 -16.93 5.72
N ALA A 262 10.71 -16.17 4.77
CA ALA A 262 10.45 -14.73 4.67
C ALA A 262 8.95 -14.43 4.46
N LYS A 263 8.25 -15.20 3.61
CA LYS A 263 6.80 -15.08 3.43
C LYS A 263 6.03 -15.35 4.73
N ARG A 264 6.40 -16.39 5.48
CA ARG A 264 5.77 -16.70 6.77
C ARG A 264 6.01 -15.58 7.79
N ALA A 265 7.26 -15.13 7.89
CA ALA A 265 7.68 -14.08 8.82
C ALA A 265 6.99 -12.74 8.57
N ARG A 266 6.72 -12.38 7.32
CA ARG A 266 5.89 -11.21 6.98
C ARG A 266 4.50 -11.30 7.60
N GLY A 267 3.87 -12.48 7.52
CA GLY A 267 2.60 -12.74 8.19
C GLY A 267 2.69 -12.68 9.71
N LEU A 268 3.74 -13.27 10.28
CA LEU A 268 4.02 -13.22 11.73
C LEU A 268 4.21 -11.78 12.21
N MET A 269 4.88 -10.92 11.44
CA MET A 269 5.04 -9.51 11.78
C MET A 269 3.69 -8.78 11.79
N VAL A 270 2.83 -9.01 10.80
CA VAL A 270 1.46 -8.45 10.80
C VAL A 270 0.67 -8.93 12.03
N ARG A 271 0.79 -10.21 12.38
CA ARG A 271 0.20 -10.76 13.61
C ARG A 271 0.71 -10.05 14.85
N TYR A 272 2.03 -9.97 15.00
CA TYR A 272 2.68 -9.29 16.12
C TYR A 272 2.21 -7.84 16.26
N MET A 273 2.13 -7.11 15.14
CA MET A 273 1.58 -5.75 15.10
C MET A 273 0.17 -5.67 15.70
N ALA A 274 -0.70 -6.62 15.34
CA ALA A 274 -2.09 -6.64 15.77
C ALA A 274 -2.31 -7.14 17.21
N GLU A 275 -1.50 -8.07 17.69
CA GLU A 275 -1.60 -8.59 19.05
C GLU A 275 -1.03 -7.61 20.07
N HIS A 276 0.01 -6.86 19.70
CA HIS A 276 0.72 -5.93 20.59
C HIS A 276 0.36 -4.46 20.35
N ASN A 277 -0.59 -4.18 19.44
CA ASN A 277 -1.04 -2.83 19.09
C ASN A 277 0.16 -1.90 18.75
N ILE A 278 1.00 -2.34 17.82
CA ILE A 278 2.26 -1.66 17.49
C ILE A 278 1.97 -0.30 16.83
N GLN A 279 2.45 0.77 17.45
CA GLN A 279 2.25 2.15 16.98
C GLN A 279 3.56 2.83 16.52
N THR A 280 4.72 2.29 16.87
CA THR A 280 6.02 2.91 16.56
C THR A 280 6.99 1.92 15.91
N LEU A 281 7.97 2.47 15.19
CA LEU A 281 9.03 1.66 14.56
C LEU A 281 9.94 1.01 15.60
N ASP A 282 10.14 1.64 16.76
CA ASP A 282 10.90 1.05 17.88
C ASP A 282 10.22 -0.24 18.36
N ASP A 283 8.90 -0.23 18.47
CA ASP A 283 8.15 -1.42 18.90
C ASP A 283 8.22 -2.57 17.88
N LEU A 284 8.41 -2.28 16.58
CA LEU A 284 8.65 -3.32 15.57
C LEU A 284 9.99 -4.04 15.80
N THR A 285 11.02 -3.35 16.31
CA THR A 285 12.33 -3.97 16.57
C THR A 285 12.27 -5.05 17.66
N LYS A 286 11.21 -5.05 18.47
CA LYS A 286 10.97 -6.03 19.54
C LYS A 286 10.30 -7.32 19.05
N PHE A 287 10.02 -7.44 17.75
CA PHE A 287 9.47 -8.66 17.16
C PHE A 287 10.37 -9.89 17.39
N ASP A 288 9.79 -10.93 18.00
CA ASP A 288 10.50 -12.13 18.44
C ASP A 288 9.80 -13.46 18.09
N LEU A 289 8.70 -13.41 17.33
CA LEU A 289 7.91 -14.61 17.04
C LEU A 289 8.72 -15.65 16.27
N GLU A 290 8.55 -16.92 16.67
CA GLU A 290 9.29 -18.06 16.13
C GLU A 290 10.82 -17.94 16.18
N GLY A 291 11.37 -17.12 17.08
CA GLY A 291 12.82 -17.01 17.29
C GLY A 291 13.55 -16.10 16.31
N TYR A 292 12.82 -15.25 15.58
CA TYR A 292 13.44 -14.14 14.86
C TYR A 292 14.04 -13.12 15.84
N ILE A 293 15.21 -12.59 15.52
CA ILE A 293 15.92 -11.62 16.35
C ILE A 293 16.31 -10.43 15.48
N PHE A 294 16.00 -9.22 15.94
CA PHE A 294 16.41 -7.97 15.30
C PHE A 294 17.93 -7.87 15.19
N GLN A 295 18.41 -7.34 14.07
CA GLN A 295 19.83 -7.19 13.76
C GLN A 295 20.18 -5.70 13.64
N PRO A 296 20.51 -5.02 14.76
CA PRO A 296 20.80 -3.58 14.76
C PRO A 296 21.94 -3.20 13.80
N GLY A 297 23.00 -4.01 13.73
CA GLY A 297 24.17 -3.75 12.87
C GLY A 297 23.91 -3.89 11.37
N GLU A 298 22.75 -4.44 10.98
CA GLU A 298 22.34 -4.63 9.59
C GLU A 298 21.04 -3.88 9.25
N SER A 299 20.53 -3.10 10.21
CA SER A 299 19.30 -2.31 10.07
C SER A 299 19.62 -0.81 10.06
N SER A 300 18.72 -0.02 9.49
CA SER A 300 18.79 1.44 9.56
C SER A 300 18.47 1.94 10.98
N PRO A 301 19.10 3.04 11.48
CA PRO A 301 18.83 3.59 12.82
C PRO A 301 17.40 4.12 12.98
N VAL A 302 16.76 3.92 14.14
CA VAL A 302 15.40 4.44 14.45
C VAL A 302 15.50 5.55 15.52
N PRO A 303 14.79 6.70 15.41
CA PRO A 303 14.05 7.19 14.24
C PRO A 303 15.02 7.58 13.11
N PHE A 304 14.58 7.47 11.85
CA PHE A 304 15.39 7.72 10.65
C PHE A 304 15.72 9.21 10.44
N ASN A 305 16.19 9.88 11.49
CA ASN A 305 16.33 11.33 11.60
C ASN A 305 17.71 11.83 11.16
N THR A 306 18.27 11.15 10.18
CA THR A 306 19.50 11.58 9.54
C THR A 306 19.20 11.64 8.07
N SER A 307 19.72 12.67 7.42
CA SER A 307 19.80 12.88 5.98
C SER A 307 20.56 11.73 5.28
N ILE A 308 20.12 10.50 5.52
CA ILE A 308 20.52 9.28 4.83
C ILE A 308 19.94 9.45 3.44
N ASP A 309 20.82 9.31 2.45
CA ASP A 309 20.53 9.43 1.04
C ASP A 309 19.09 9.07 0.69
N ILE A 310 18.39 10.06 0.13
CA ILE A 310 16.98 10.05 -0.26
C ILE A 310 16.68 8.94 -1.30
N ASP A 311 17.72 8.25 -1.77
CA ASP A 311 17.68 7.20 -2.80
C ASP A 311 17.30 5.80 -2.27
N SER A 312 17.18 5.57 -0.96
CA SER A 312 16.77 4.24 -0.45
C SER A 312 15.87 4.25 0.78
N SER A 313 14.85 3.38 0.76
CA SER A 313 13.95 3.15 1.89
C SER A 313 14.69 2.55 3.09
N PRO A 314 14.44 3.04 4.32
CA PRO A 314 14.98 2.43 5.53
C PRO A 314 14.68 0.93 5.63
N VAL A 315 15.60 0.16 6.22
CA VAL A 315 15.52 -1.30 6.30
C VAL A 315 15.59 -1.79 7.75
N LEU A 316 14.68 -2.69 8.13
CA LEU A 316 14.75 -3.48 9.37
C LEU A 316 15.06 -4.93 9.03
N VAL A 317 16.11 -5.49 9.64
CA VAL A 317 16.56 -6.86 9.40
C VAL A 317 16.32 -7.72 10.64
N PHE A 318 15.71 -8.87 10.43
CA PHE A 318 15.51 -9.92 11.42
C PHE A 318 16.11 -11.23 10.92
N ASP A 319 16.76 -11.98 11.79
CA ASP A 319 17.37 -13.29 11.46
C ASP A 319 16.96 -14.35 12.48
N ARG A 320 16.83 -15.59 12.01
CA ARG A 320 16.42 -16.77 12.78
C ARG A 320 17.34 -17.94 12.47
#